data_AF-A0A840Q0W5-F1
#
_entry.id   AF-A0A840Q0W5-F1
#
_cell.length_a   1.000
_cell.length_b   1.000
_cell.length_c   1.000
_cell.angle_alpha   90.00
_cell.angle_beta   90.00
_cell.angle_gamma   90.00
#
_symmetry.space_group_name_H-M   'P 1'
#
loop_
_entity.id
_entity.type
_entity.pdbx_description
1 polymer ?
#
loop_
_entity_poly.entity_id
_entity_poly.type
_entity_poly.pdbx_seq_one_letter_code
_entity_poly.pdbx_strand_id
1 'polypeptide(L)'
;MEDVLMNKKAKQALMKWDPFQMGEGAYEIEASDVVAALQAIDDPTELAKVIQRVYEHSFEIWIPFENCVEMAYQLIAIKFEAKCII
;
A
#
# COMPACT_ATOMS: atom_id res chain seq x y z
N MET A 1 -0.33 19.13 6.12
CA MET A 1 0.00 19.17 4.67
C MET A 1 0.87 17.99 4.28
N GLU A 2 1.84 17.60 5.11
CA GLU A 2 2.72 16.43 4.89
C GLU A 2 1.96 15.10 4.75
N ASP A 3 0.95 14.84 5.59
CA ASP A 3 0.16 13.59 5.51
C ASP A 3 -0.57 13.44 4.16
N VAL A 4 -1.06 14.54 3.58
CA VAL A 4 -1.77 14.52 2.29
C VAL A 4 -0.80 14.14 1.15
N LEU A 5 0.44 14.63 1.19
CA LEU A 5 1.46 14.30 0.20
C LEU A 5 1.92 12.85 0.34
N MET A 6 2.13 12.39 1.57
CA MET A 6 2.49 11.01 1.89
C MET A 6 1.41 10.04 1.40
N ASN A 7 0.14 10.32 1.70
CA ASN A 7 -0.99 9.50 1.27
C ASN A 7 -1.10 9.41 -0.25
N LYS A 8 -0.88 10.54 -0.95
CA LYS A 8 -0.89 10.56 -2.42
C LYS A 8 0.26 9.73 -3.00
N LYS A 9 1.47 9.83 -2.44
CA LYS A 9 2.64 9.06 -2.89
C LYS A 9 2.46 7.56 -2.64
N ALA A 10 1.95 7.19 -1.46
CA ALA A 10 1.64 5.81 -1.10
C ALA A 10 0.57 5.20 -2.01
N LYS A 11 -0.52 5.94 -2.26
CA LYS A 11 -1.59 5.52 -3.17
C LYS A 11 -1.09 5.31 -4.60
N GLN A 12 -0.27 6.24 -5.10
CA GLN A 12 0.34 6.11 -6.43
C GLN A 12 1.28 4.89 -6.53
N ALA A 13 2.02 4.56 -5.47
CA ALA A 13 2.87 3.37 -5.46
C ALA A 13 2.02 2.09 -5.57
N LEU A 14 0.91 2.01 -4.83
CA LEU A 14 -0.02 0.88 -4.89
C LEU A 14 -0.70 0.73 -6.26
N MET A 15 -1.15 1.84 -6.86
CA MET A 15 -1.71 1.81 -8.22
C MET A 15 -0.70 1.30 -9.25
N LYS A 16 0.56 1.70 -9.14
CA LYS A 16 1.65 1.28 -10.04
C LYS A 16 2.11 -0.15 -9.83
N TRP A 17 1.85 -0.73 -8.66
CA TRP A 17 2.26 -2.09 -8.34
C TRP A 17 1.56 -3.11 -9.24
N ASP A 18 0.30 -2.86 -9.61
CA ASP A 18 -0.49 -3.60 -10.61
C ASP A 18 -0.27 -5.13 -10.56
N PRO A 19 -0.51 -5.79 -9.39
CA PRO A 19 -0.15 -7.19 -9.19
C PRO A 19 -0.92 -8.16 -10.10
N PHE A 20 -2.02 -7.70 -10.69
CA PHE A 20 -2.90 -8.51 -11.54
C PHE A 20 -2.93 -8.06 -13.00
N GLN A 21 -2.11 -7.07 -13.39
CA GLN A 21 -2.04 -6.54 -14.76
C GLN A 21 -3.39 -6.03 -15.27
N MET A 22 -4.19 -5.42 -14.40
CA MET A 22 -5.49 -4.83 -14.75
C MET A 22 -5.37 -3.34 -15.08
N GLY A 23 -4.16 -2.78 -14.94
CA GLY A 23 -3.85 -1.38 -15.19
C GLY A 23 -4.01 -0.52 -13.92
N GLU A 24 -3.20 0.54 -13.83
CA GLU A 24 -3.04 1.33 -12.59
C GLU A 24 -4.36 1.91 -12.04
N GLY A 25 -5.36 2.15 -12.89
CA GLY A 25 -6.66 2.68 -12.50
C GLY A 25 -7.61 1.68 -11.82
N ALA A 26 -7.28 0.39 -11.81
CA ALA A 26 -8.16 -0.66 -11.27
C ALA A 26 -8.14 -0.77 -9.73
N TYR A 27 -7.17 -0.13 -9.06
CA TYR A 27 -6.84 -0.37 -7.65
C TYR A 27 -7.20 0.80 -6.72
N GLU A 28 -8.04 1.72 -7.18
CA GLU A 28 -8.29 2.99 -6.48
C GLU A 28 -8.89 2.80 -5.07
N ILE A 29 -9.76 1.80 -4.92
CA ILE A 29 -10.46 1.48 -3.66
C ILE A 29 -9.48 0.78 -2.71
N GLU A 30 -8.84 -0.28 -3.17
CA GLU A 30 -7.89 -1.10 -2.39
C GLU A 30 -6.69 -0.28 -1.94
N ALA A 31 -6.17 0.57 -2.83
CA ALA A 31 -5.08 1.48 -2.48
C ALA A 31 -5.50 2.48 -1.40
N SER A 32 -6.75 2.94 -1.41
CA SER A 32 -7.27 3.86 -0.38
C SER A 32 -7.37 3.16 0.98
N ASP A 33 -7.85 1.91 1.00
CA ASP A 33 -7.96 1.12 2.23
C ASP A 33 -6.58 0.80 2.83
N VAL A 34 -5.60 0.44 2.01
CA VAL A 34 -4.22 0.21 2.47
C VAL A 34 -3.58 1.51 2.98
N VAL A 35 -3.80 2.64 2.31
CA VAL A 35 -3.27 3.95 2.78
C VAL A 35 -3.91 4.40 4.10
N ALA A 36 -5.18 4.07 4.32
CA ALA A 36 -5.81 4.30 5.61
C ALA A 36 -5.16 3.45 6.72
N ALA A 37 -4.91 2.17 6.45
CA ALA A 37 -4.22 1.29 7.40
C ALA A 37 -2.77 1.71 7.66
N LEU A 38 -2.07 2.20 6.63
CA LEU A 38 -0.70 2.71 6.71
C LEU A 38 -0.54 3.82 7.75
N GLN A 39 -1.59 4.60 8.06
CA GLN A 39 -1.50 5.64 9.10
C GLN A 39 -1.16 5.06 10.47
N ALA A 40 -1.77 3.92 10.82
CA ALA A 40 -1.67 3.31 12.13
C ALA A 40 -0.60 2.21 12.22
N ILE A 41 -0.15 1.66 11.09
CA ILE A 41 0.78 0.53 11.05
C ILE A 41 2.18 1.03 10.66
N ASP A 42 3.18 0.64 11.46
CA ASP A 42 4.60 0.88 11.18
C ASP A 42 5.38 -0.43 10.93
N ASP A 43 4.76 -1.59 11.17
CA ASP A 43 5.35 -2.91 10.90
C ASP A 43 5.01 -3.39 9.48
N PRO A 44 6.01 -3.69 8.63
CA PRO A 44 5.78 -4.16 7.26
C PRO A 44 5.00 -5.48 7.18
N THR A 45 5.17 -6.39 8.13
CA THR A 45 4.50 -7.70 8.12
C THR A 45 3.01 -7.54 8.40
N GLU A 46 2.65 -6.70 9.38
CA GLU A 46 1.26 -6.36 9.68
C GLU A 46 0.59 -5.62 8.51
N LEU A 47 1.31 -4.70 7.86
CA LEU A 47 0.77 -4.01 6.68
C LEU A 47 0.61 -4.96 5.49
N ALA A 48 1.53 -5.90 5.29
CA ALA A 48 1.45 -6.91 4.24
C ALA A 48 0.20 -7.79 4.37
N LYS A 49 -0.20 -8.15 5.59
CA LYS A 49 -1.45 -8.89 5.85
C LYS A 49 -2.69 -8.08 5.47
N VAL A 50 -2.64 -6.75 5.60
CA VAL A 50 -3.71 -5.86 5.16
C VAL A 50 -3.74 -5.81 3.64
N ILE A 51 -2.59 -5.58 2.99
CA ILE A 51 -2.48 -5.56 1.52
C ILE A 51 -3.04 -6.86 0.93
N GLN A 52 -2.56 -8.01 1.40
CA GLN A 52 -2.98 -9.32 0.91
C GLN A 52 -4.50 -9.48 1.04
N ARG A 53 -5.06 -9.24 2.23
CA ARG A 53 -6.49 -9.39 2.49
C ARG A 53 -7.36 -8.45 1.65
N VAL A 54 -6.98 -7.19 1.52
CA VAL A 54 -7.76 -6.19 0.77
C VAL A 54 -7.80 -6.57 -0.70
N TYR A 55 -6.65 -6.89 -1.30
CA TYR A 55 -6.60 -7.27 -2.71
C TYR A 55 -7.25 -8.62 -2.98
N GLU A 56 -7.06 -9.61 -2.10
CA GLU A 56 -7.73 -10.91 -2.21
C GLU A 56 -9.25 -10.78 -2.09
N HIS A 57 -9.75 -9.95 -1.19
CA HIS A 57 -11.18 -9.75 -1.01
C HIS A 57 -11.82 -9.07 -2.23
N SER A 58 -11.14 -8.10 -2.84
CA SER A 58 -11.67 -7.36 -3.99
C SER A 58 -11.61 -8.15 -5.30
N PHE A 59 -10.53 -8.89 -5.52
CA PHE A 59 -10.26 -9.53 -6.81
C PHE A 59 -10.43 -11.05 -6.79
N GLU A 60 -10.59 -11.66 -5.60
CA GLU A 60 -10.67 -13.12 -5.41
C GLU A 60 -9.42 -13.84 -5.98
N ILE A 61 -8.28 -13.14 -6.02
CA ILE A 61 -6.99 -13.66 -6.51
C ILE A 61 -5.97 -13.57 -5.38
N TRP A 62 -5.36 -14.71 -5.07
CA TRP A 62 -4.31 -14.82 -4.07
C TRP A 62 -3.02 -14.13 -4.52
N ILE A 63 -2.46 -13.28 -3.65
CA ILE A 63 -1.14 -12.68 -3.85
C ILE A 63 -0.13 -13.38 -2.92
N PRO A 64 1.03 -13.83 -3.41
CA PRO A 64 2.09 -14.32 -2.55
C PRO A 64 2.44 -13.32 -1.46
N PHE A 65 2.48 -13.78 -0.20
CA PHE A 65 2.70 -12.91 0.94
C PHE A 65 4.01 -12.11 0.86
N GLU A 66 5.05 -12.71 0.29
CA GLU A 66 6.35 -12.06 0.05
C GLU A 66 6.21 -10.80 -0.82
N ASN A 67 5.39 -10.84 -1.87
CA ASN A 67 5.12 -9.68 -2.72
C ASN A 67 4.38 -8.58 -1.93
N CYS A 68 3.47 -8.96 -1.03
CA CYS A 68 2.79 -8.01 -0.15
C CYS A 68 3.76 -7.37 0.85
N VAL A 69 4.74 -8.13 1.34
CA VAL A 69 5.79 -7.63 2.24
C VAL A 69 6.71 -6.64 1.53
N GLU A 70 7.14 -6.91 0.30
CA GLU A 70 7.93 -5.97 -0.49
C GLU A 70 7.21 -4.64 -0.69
N MET A 71 5.93 -4.69 -1.05
CA MET A 71 5.10 -3.49 -1.20
C MET A 71 4.93 -2.77 0.15
N ALA A 72 4.70 -3.50 1.24
CA ALA A 72 4.59 -2.92 2.58
C ALA A 72 5.87 -2.17 2.99
N TYR A 73 7.06 -2.73 2.74
CA TYR A 73 8.33 -2.05 3.01
C TYR A 73 8.43 -0.72 2.28
N GLN A 74 8.06 -0.67 0.99
CA GLN A 74 8.09 0.56 0.21
C GLN A 74 7.10 1.61 0.76
N LEU A 75 5.90 1.20 1.20
CA LEU A 75 4.93 2.12 1.80
C LEU A 75 5.39 2.68 3.14
N ILE A 76 6.00 1.84 3.98
CA ILE A 76 6.60 2.26 5.24
C ILE A 76 7.76 3.23 5.00
N ALA A 77 8.61 2.97 4.00
CA ALA A 77 9.67 3.90 3.61
C ALA A 77 9.08 5.26 3.18
N ILE A 78 8.02 5.29 2.37
CA ILE A 78 7.32 6.53 1.99
C ILE A 78 6.80 7.28 3.24
N LYS A 79 6.21 6.55 4.20
CA LYS A 79 5.69 7.12 5.44
C LYS A 79 6.80 7.78 6.27
N PHE A 80 7.96 7.14 6.39
CA PHE A 80 9.07 7.66 7.19
C PHE A 80 9.93 8.70 6.45
N GLU A 81 10.07 8.63 5.13
CA GLU A 81 10.66 9.71 4.32
C GLU A 81 9.95 11.04 4.57
N ALA A 82 8.61 11.02 4.64
CA ALA A 82 7.82 12.21 4.94
C ALA A 82 8.05 12.74 6.38
N LYS A 83 8.35 11.84 7.33
CA LYS A 83 8.62 12.20 8.75
C LYS A 83 10.06 12.68 8.99
N CYS A 84 11.00 12.33 8.12
CA CYS A 84 12.44 12.62 8.28
C CYS A 84 12.90 13.95 7.65
N ILE A 85 11.98 14.79 7.17
CA ILE A 85 12.31 16.15 6.70
C ILE A 85 12.30 17.09 7.93
N ILE A 86 13.37 17.07 8.72
CA ILE A 86 13.64 18.02 9.83
C ILE A 86 15.02 18.63 9.64
#